data_AF-A0A0S8GMM0-F1
#
_entry.id   AF-A0A0S8GMM0-F1
#
_cell.length_a   1.000
_cell.length_b   1.000
_cell.length_c   1.000
_cell.angle_alpha   90.00
_cell.angle_beta   90.00
_cell.angle_gamma   90.00
#
_symmetry.space_group_name_H-M   'P 1'
#
loop_
_entity.id
_entity.type
_entity.pdbx_description
1 polymer ?
#
loop_
_entity_poly.entity_id
_entity_poly.type
_entity_poly.pdbx_seq_one_letter_code
_entity_poly.pdbx_strand_id
1 'polypeptide(L)'
;MIVVGVWESGFTDEQLFVEWRMWKQTIAAYQIKDWRMVGNVPGCGAYREFDRIADAIADIDEERRIFLIPGARETIDEIQPVKNPAVIFGNYDENLRRYVTPAAQAARISTPQDTDMFAAACLPLVLDRVCR
;
A
#
# COMPACT_ATOMS: atom_id res chain seq x y z
N MET A 1 -6.44 -5.62 9.89
CA MET A 1 -5.45 -5.36 8.83
C MET A 1 -5.19 -3.86 8.80
N ILE A 2 -4.00 -3.46 8.40
CA ILE A 2 -3.62 -2.07 8.17
C ILE A 2 -3.32 -1.90 6.68
N VAL A 3 -3.71 -0.78 6.10
CA VAL A 3 -3.27 -0.39 4.75
C VAL A 3 -2.57 0.95 4.82
N VAL A 4 -1.36 1.00 4.28
CA VAL A 4 -0.54 2.20 4.20
C VAL A 4 -0.30 2.52 2.73
N GLY A 5 -0.65 3.72 2.30
CA GLY A 5 -0.35 4.23 0.96
C GLY A 5 0.46 5.52 1.00
N VAL A 6 1.10 5.83 -0.12
CA VAL A 6 1.72 7.14 -0.37
C VAL A 6 1.02 7.71 -1.60
N TRP A 7 0.60 8.98 -1.54
CA TRP A 7 -0.02 9.63 -2.70
C TRP A 7 0.95 9.74 -3.87
N GLU A 8 0.45 9.58 -5.09
CA GLU A 8 1.27 9.75 -6.29
C GLU A 8 1.76 11.19 -6.44
N SER A 9 3.05 11.34 -6.73
CA SER A 9 3.65 12.65 -6.96
C SER A 9 3.34 13.14 -8.37
N GLY A 10 3.19 14.46 -8.53
CA GLY A 10 2.94 15.09 -9.82
C GLY A 10 1.52 14.90 -10.38
N PHE A 11 0.63 14.22 -9.67
CA PHE A 11 -0.80 14.17 -10.00
C PHE A 11 -1.48 15.52 -9.72
N THR A 12 -2.49 15.85 -10.53
CA THR A 12 -3.36 16.99 -10.27
C THR A 12 -4.33 16.67 -9.12
N ASP A 13 -4.95 17.71 -8.54
CA ASP A 13 -5.97 17.54 -7.51
C ASP A 13 -7.13 16.64 -7.97
N GLU A 14 -7.55 16.74 -9.24
CA GLU A 14 -8.60 15.85 -9.78
C GLU A 14 -8.15 14.40 -9.85
N GLN A 15 -6.90 14.14 -10.23
CA GLN A 15 -6.37 12.78 -10.30
C GLN A 15 -6.24 12.17 -8.90
N LEU A 16 -5.74 12.94 -7.94
CA LEU A 16 -5.65 12.53 -6.53
C LEU A 16 -7.05 12.31 -5.91
N PHE A 17 -8.04 13.13 -6.29
CA PHE A 17 -9.42 12.91 -5.86
C PHE A 17 -10.00 11.59 -6.40
N VAL A 18 -9.73 11.26 -7.66
CA VAL A 18 -10.13 9.96 -8.25
C VAL A 18 -9.43 8.80 -7.54
N GLU A 19 -8.12 8.91 -7.32
CA GLU A 19 -7.34 7.92 -6.58
C GLU A 19 -7.92 7.70 -5.17
N TRP A 20 -8.21 8.78 -4.44
CA TRP A 20 -8.84 8.74 -3.13
C TRP A 20 -10.17 7.98 -3.14
N ARG A 21 -11.02 8.18 -4.16
CA ARG A 21 -12.29 7.45 -4.30
C ARG A 21 -12.05 5.95 -4.43
N MET A 22 -11.06 5.54 -5.22
CA MET A 22 -10.69 4.14 -5.41
C MET A 22 -10.19 3.49 -4.12
N TRP A 23 -9.28 4.17 -3.41
CA TRP A 23 -8.84 3.74 -2.07
C TRP A 23 -10.05 3.57 -1.14
N LYS A 24 -10.84 4.64 -0.97
CA LYS A 24 -11.98 4.67 -0.03
C LYS A 24 -13.01 3.57 -0.30
N GLN A 25 -13.36 3.34 -1.57
CA GLN A 25 -14.31 2.29 -1.94
C GLN A 25 -13.78 0.90 -1.59
N THR A 26 -12.51 0.63 -1.92
CA THR A 26 -11.89 -0.67 -1.65
C THR A 26 -11.70 -0.91 -0.15
N ILE A 27 -11.17 0.07 0.59
CA ILE A 27 -11.01 0.04 2.05
C ILE A 27 -12.36 -0.26 2.74
N ALA A 28 -13.44 0.41 2.31
CA ALA A 28 -14.77 0.19 2.85
C ALA A 28 -15.33 -1.21 2.53
N ALA A 29 -15.14 -1.70 1.29
CA ALA A 29 -15.61 -3.01 0.85
C ALA A 29 -14.97 -4.16 1.65
N TYR A 30 -13.69 -4.04 1.98
CA TYR A 30 -12.96 -5.02 2.80
C TYR A 30 -13.02 -4.74 4.31
N GLN A 31 -13.82 -3.75 4.74
CA GLN A 31 -14.01 -3.37 6.15
C GLN A 31 -12.68 -3.06 6.89
N ILE A 32 -11.71 -2.49 6.19
CA ILE A 32 -10.41 -2.15 6.75
C ILE A 32 -10.57 -0.93 7.66
N LYS A 33 -10.17 -1.08 8.94
CA LYS A 33 -10.38 -0.07 9.99
C LYS A 33 -9.19 0.87 10.20
N ASP A 34 -8.00 0.49 9.75
CA ASP A 34 -6.77 1.29 9.89
C ASP A 34 -6.22 1.55 8.49
N TRP A 35 -6.56 2.72 7.95
CA TRP A 35 -6.09 3.22 6.67
C TRP A 35 -5.23 4.45 6.90
N ARG A 36 -4.00 4.40 6.41
CA ARG A 36 -2.95 5.42 6.60
C ARG A 36 -2.47 5.91 5.26
N MET A 37 -2.31 7.22 5.11
CA MET A 37 -1.73 7.81 3.91
C MET A 37 -0.58 8.74 4.27
N VAL A 38 0.45 8.71 3.44
CA VAL A 38 1.58 9.63 3.50
C VAL A 38 1.34 10.77 2.52
N GLY A 39 1.42 11.99 3.03
CA GLY A 39 1.00 13.21 2.34
C GLY A 39 -0.47 13.54 2.58
N ASN A 40 -0.86 14.76 2.18
CA ASN A 40 -2.20 15.28 2.37
C ASN A 40 -2.77 15.78 1.03
N VAL A 41 -4.00 15.37 0.72
CA VAL A 41 -4.75 15.82 -0.45
C VAL A 41 -5.96 16.62 0.03
N PRO A 42 -6.03 17.93 -0.25
CA PRO A 42 -7.15 18.77 0.17
C PRO A 42 -8.51 18.21 -0.24
N GLY A 43 -9.48 18.23 0.68
CA GLY A 43 -10.84 17.74 0.44
C GLY A 43 -10.99 16.21 0.45
N CYS A 44 -9.91 15.47 0.60
CA CYS A 44 -9.92 14.02 0.81
C CYS A 44 -9.79 13.71 2.31
N GLY A 45 -10.42 12.64 2.79
CA GLY A 45 -10.36 12.25 4.21
C GLY A 45 -10.79 10.80 4.45
N ALA A 46 -10.98 10.43 5.73
CA ALA A 46 -11.24 9.07 6.23
C ALA A 46 -10.01 8.16 6.38
N TYR A 47 -8.81 8.73 6.31
CA TYR A 47 -7.53 8.08 6.60
C TYR A 47 -6.77 8.83 7.69
N ARG A 48 -5.78 8.18 8.30
CA ARG A 48 -4.80 8.84 9.16
C ARG A 48 -3.65 9.36 8.31
N GLU A 49 -3.36 10.64 8.44
CA GLU A 49 -2.29 11.34 7.71
C GLU A 49 -0.94 11.19 8.41
N PHE A 50 0.11 11.05 7.60
CA PHE A 50 1.51 11.01 8.01
C PHE A 50 2.38 11.81 7.05
N ASP A 51 3.46 12.40 7.56
CA ASP A 51 4.40 13.15 6.71
C ASP A 51 5.37 12.23 5.98
N ARG A 52 5.71 11.09 6.59
CA ARG A 52 6.69 10.13 6.04
C ARG A 52 6.20 8.71 6.24
N ILE A 53 6.55 7.85 5.30
CA ILE A 53 6.24 6.42 5.39
C ILE A 53 6.88 5.75 6.60
N ALA A 54 8.08 6.18 7.01
CA ALA A 54 8.74 5.69 8.21
C ALA A 54 7.87 5.88 9.47
N ASP A 55 7.17 7.02 9.56
CA ASP A 55 6.28 7.31 10.68
C ASP A 55 4.98 6.50 10.56
N ALA A 56 4.46 6.34 9.34
CA ALA A 56 3.24 5.58 9.07
C ALA A 56 3.36 4.08 9.40
N ILE A 57 4.57 3.53 9.41
CA ILE A 57 4.84 2.10 9.69
C ILE A 57 5.54 1.85 11.03
N ALA A 58 5.88 2.89 11.79
CA ALA A 58 6.74 2.80 12.97
C ALA A 58 6.20 1.87 14.08
N ASP A 59 4.89 1.87 14.30
CA ASP A 59 4.17 1.09 15.31
C ASP A 59 3.71 -0.29 14.80
N ILE A 60 4.02 -0.65 13.56
CA ILE A 60 3.61 -1.92 12.95
C ILE A 60 4.73 -2.93 13.14
N ASP A 61 4.48 -4.08 13.77
CA ASP A 61 5.47 -5.15 13.90
C ASP A 61 6.03 -5.57 12.53
N GLU A 62 7.35 -5.77 12.44
CA GLU A 62 8.02 -6.04 11.16
C GLU A 62 7.49 -7.28 10.44
N GLU A 63 7.22 -8.36 11.19
CA GLU A 63 6.64 -9.61 10.68
C GLU A 63 5.24 -9.45 10.06
N ARG A 64 4.58 -8.32 10.33
CA ARG A 64 3.25 -8.02 9.78
C ARG A 64 3.32 -7.24 8.48
N ARG A 65 4.48 -6.70 8.12
CA ARG A 65 4.65 -5.77 7.00
C ARG A 65 4.81 -6.53 5.69
N ILE A 66 3.95 -6.21 4.73
CA ILE A 66 4.00 -6.70 3.36
C ILE A 66 4.16 -5.49 2.44
N PHE A 67 5.36 -5.31 1.89
CA PHE A 67 5.68 -4.21 0.99
C PHE A 67 5.38 -4.61 -0.45
N LEU A 68 4.63 -3.78 -1.16
CA LEU A 68 4.37 -3.95 -2.58
C LEU A 68 5.41 -3.15 -3.37
N ILE A 69 6.33 -3.86 -4.02
CA ILE A 69 7.50 -3.27 -4.66
C ILE A 69 7.64 -3.84 -6.08
N PRO A 70 7.62 -2.99 -7.12
CA PRO A 70 7.95 -3.40 -8.48
C PRO A 70 9.32 -4.10 -8.54
N GLY A 71 9.37 -5.23 -9.26
CA GLY A 71 10.58 -6.06 -9.38
C GLY A 71 11.02 -6.74 -8.07
N ALA A 72 10.15 -6.89 -7.06
CA ALA A 72 10.43 -7.81 -5.95
C ALA A 72 10.60 -9.25 -6.49
N ARG A 73 11.42 -10.05 -5.80
CA ARG A 73 11.68 -11.43 -6.21
C ARG A 73 10.42 -12.28 -6.14
N GLU A 74 9.68 -12.14 -5.05
CA GLU A 74 8.45 -12.87 -4.79
C GLU A 74 7.27 -12.12 -5.40
N THR A 75 6.32 -12.89 -5.93
CA THR A 75 5.01 -12.38 -6.35
C THR A 75 4.05 -12.37 -5.18
N ILE A 76 2.97 -11.59 -5.27
CA ILE A 76 1.95 -11.54 -4.23
C ILE A 76 1.32 -12.91 -3.95
N ASP A 77 1.35 -13.83 -4.92
CA ASP A 77 0.83 -15.19 -4.74
C ASP A 77 1.74 -16.08 -3.89
N GLU A 78 3.02 -15.75 -3.78
CA GLU A 78 4.05 -16.53 -3.11
C GLU A 78 4.28 -16.11 -1.64
N ILE A 79 3.67 -15.02 -1.20
CA ILE A 79 3.82 -14.53 0.17
C ILE A 79 3.27 -15.54 1.19
N GLN A 80 3.93 -15.60 2.34
CA GLN A 80 3.49 -16.38 3.47
C GLN A 80 2.29 -15.71 4.16
N PRO A 81 1.28 -16.48 4.61
CA PRO A 81 0.17 -15.94 5.37
C PRO A 81 0.64 -15.24 6.65
N VAL A 82 0.10 -14.04 6.89
CA VAL A 82 0.45 -13.20 8.04
C VAL A 82 -0.82 -12.90 8.83
N LYS A 83 -0.76 -13.06 10.16
CA LYS A 83 -1.88 -12.68 11.03
C LYS A 83 -1.98 -11.16 11.11
N ASN A 84 -3.15 -10.61 10.78
CA ASN A 84 -3.43 -9.17 10.84
C ASN A 84 -2.37 -8.32 10.10
N PRO A 85 -2.20 -8.53 8.78
CA PRO A 85 -1.11 -7.93 8.03
C PRO A 85 -1.27 -6.42 7.89
N ALA A 86 -0.15 -5.78 7.56
CA ALA A 86 -0.06 -4.41 7.13
C ALA A 86 0.46 -4.39 5.68
N VAL A 87 -0.40 -3.99 4.75
CA VAL A 87 -0.05 -3.89 3.34
C VAL A 87 0.43 -2.48 3.06
N ILE A 88 1.64 -2.34 2.50
CA ILE A 88 2.35 -1.07 2.37
C ILE A 88 2.63 -0.82 0.90
N PHE A 89 2.09 0.28 0.40
CA PHE A 89 2.25 0.75 -0.97
C PHE A 89 3.03 2.07 -0.97
N GLY A 90 3.97 2.18 -1.90
CA GLY A 90 4.69 3.42 -2.19
C GLY A 90 4.10 4.11 -3.41
N ASN A 91 4.73 5.22 -3.78
CA ASN A 91 4.55 5.85 -5.08
C ASN A 91 5.85 5.70 -5.89
N TYR A 92 5.90 6.27 -7.09
CA TYR A 92 7.08 6.20 -7.96
C TYR A 92 8.37 6.79 -7.34
N ASP A 93 8.25 7.82 -6.50
CA ASP A 93 9.41 8.49 -5.88
C ASP A 93 9.92 7.79 -4.60
N GLU A 94 9.09 6.95 -3.98
CA GLU A 94 9.38 6.34 -2.70
C GLU A 94 10.11 5.01 -2.86
N ASN A 95 11.39 4.98 -2.50
CA ASN A 95 12.15 3.74 -2.46
C ASN A 95 11.78 2.88 -1.24
N LEU A 96 10.69 2.11 -1.34
CA LEU A 96 10.22 1.22 -0.28
C LEU A 96 11.25 0.17 0.16
N ARG A 97 12.18 -0.22 -0.71
CA ARG A 97 13.17 -1.29 -0.42
C ARG A 97 14.02 -0.97 0.79
N ARG A 98 14.22 0.32 1.12
CA ARG A 98 15.01 0.75 2.29
C ARG A 98 14.36 0.41 3.63
N TYR A 99 13.06 0.10 3.65
CA TYR A 99 12.30 -0.25 4.86
C TYR A 99 12.04 -1.75 5.02
N VAL A 100 12.43 -2.55 4.02
CA VAL A 100 12.28 -4.00 4.06
C VAL A 100 13.34 -4.57 4.99
N THR A 101 12.90 -5.21 6.07
CA THR A 101 13.76 -5.95 7.00
C THR A 101 13.66 -7.46 6.73
N PRO A 102 14.57 -8.29 7.26
CA PRO A 102 14.50 -9.74 7.08
C PRO A 102 13.21 -10.40 7.58
N ALA A 103 12.51 -9.77 8.54
CA ALA A 103 11.25 -10.27 9.07
C ALA A 103 10.02 -9.84 8.23
N ALA A 104 10.15 -8.77 7.45
CA ALA A 104 9.10 -8.29 6.57
C ALA A 104 9.07 -9.08 5.25
N GLN A 105 7.95 -9.00 4.55
CA GLN A 105 7.81 -9.57 3.21
C GLN A 105 7.77 -8.46 2.16
N ALA A 106 8.35 -8.72 0.98
CA ALA A 106 8.33 -7.80 -0.14
C ALA A 106 7.90 -8.55 -1.41
N ALA A 107 6.80 -8.11 -2.01
CA ALA A 107 6.17 -8.79 -3.13
C ALA A 107 5.85 -7.85 -4.29
N ARG A 108 5.79 -8.39 -5.50
CA ARG A 108 5.30 -7.69 -6.69
C ARG A 108 3.97 -8.28 -7.17
N ILE A 109 3.22 -7.49 -7.91
CA ILE A 109 2.12 -8.02 -8.74
C ILE A 109 2.73 -8.45 -10.07
N SER A 110 2.48 -9.70 -10.47
CA SER A 110 3.01 -10.21 -11.75
C SER A 110 2.25 -9.55 -12.90
N THR A 111 2.95 -8.73 -13.68
CA THR A 111 2.43 -8.09 -14.89
C THR A 111 3.28 -8.51 -16.09
N PRO A 112 2.72 -8.54 -17.33
CA PRO A 112 3.45 -9.03 -18.51
C PRO A 112 4.76 -8.31 -18.84
N GLN A 113 5.03 -7.14 -18.25
CA GLN A 113 6.23 -6.33 -18.49
C GLN A 113 6.85 -5.79 -17.19
N ASP A 114 6.53 -6.36 -16.03
CA ASP A 114 6.88 -5.78 -14.72
C ASP A 114 6.47 -4.31 -14.60
N THR A 115 5.36 -3.95 -15.23
CA THR A 115 4.74 -2.63 -15.18
C THR A 115 4.45 -2.25 -13.75
N ASP A 116 4.93 -1.07 -13.37
CA ASP A 116 4.54 -0.42 -12.13
C ASP A 116 3.08 0.00 -12.22
N MET A 117 2.30 -0.41 -11.23
CA MET A 117 0.86 -0.21 -11.21
C MET A 117 0.49 0.68 -10.03
N PHE A 118 -0.36 1.67 -10.29
CA PHE A 118 -0.86 2.57 -9.26
C PHE A 118 -1.43 1.81 -8.06
N ALA A 119 -1.00 2.20 -6.87
CA ALA A 119 -1.31 1.51 -5.63
C ALA A 119 -2.83 1.32 -5.41
N ALA A 120 -3.63 2.35 -5.72
CA ALA A 120 -5.09 2.29 -5.59
C ALA A 120 -5.74 1.23 -6.49
N ALA A 121 -5.17 0.97 -7.68
CA ALA A 121 -5.64 -0.07 -8.60
C ALA A 121 -5.19 -1.47 -8.17
N CYS A 122 -4.03 -1.56 -7.52
CA CYS A 122 -3.45 -2.80 -7.00
C CYS A 122 -4.12 -3.30 -5.73
N LEU A 123 -4.61 -2.39 -4.88
CA LEU A 123 -5.17 -2.71 -3.58
C LEU A 123 -6.17 -3.90 -3.61
N PRO A 124 -7.22 -3.94 -4.44
CA PRO A 124 -8.16 -5.05 -4.42
C PRO A 124 -7.51 -6.41 -4.73
N LEU A 125 -6.52 -6.46 -5.64
CA LEU A 125 -5.80 -7.69 -5.98
C LEU A 125 -5.02 -8.21 -4.78
N VAL A 126 -4.32 -7.31 -4.10
CA VAL A 126 -3.54 -7.65 -2.92
C VAL A 126 -4.45 -8.09 -1.78
N LEU A 127 -5.54 -7.36 -1.54
CA LEU A 127 -6.49 -7.71 -0.48
C LEU A 127 -7.18 -9.04 -0.73
N ASP A 128 -7.52 -9.38 -1.98
CA ASP A 128 -8.09 -10.70 -2.29
C ASP A 128 -7.12 -11.83 -1.94
N ARG A 129 -5.81 -11.62 -2.14
CA ARG A 129 -4.78 -12.61 -1.82
C ARG A 129 -4.43 -12.69 -0.34
N VAL A 130 -4.46 -11.56 0.36
CA VAL A 130 -4.02 -11.43 1.76
C VAL A 130 -5.17 -11.67 2.76
N CYS A 131 -6.42 -11.41 2.37
CA CYS A 131 -7.60 -11.61 3.24
C CYS A 131 -8.20 -13.03 3.17
N ARG A 132 -7.86 -13.82 2.15
CA ARG A 132 -8.31 -15.21 1.99
C ARG A 132 -7.33 -16.18 2.64
#